data_AF-A0A1J8PP41-F1
#
_entry.id   AF-A0A1J8PP41-F1
#
_cell.length_a   1.000
_cell.length_b   1.000
_cell.length_c   1.000
_cell.angle_alpha   90.00
_cell.angle_beta   90.00
_cell.angle_gamma   90.00
#
_symmetry.space_group_name_H-M   'P 1'
#
loop_
_entity.id
_entity.type
_entity.pdbx_description
1 polymer ?
#
loop_
_entity_poly.entity_id
_entity_poly.type
_entity_poly.pdbx_seq_one_letter_code
_entity_poly.pdbx_strand_id
1 'polypeptide(L)'
;MQLVPGHIAEQWFNDLAPSITASFITLRAAFAQRWPPPRPPAYSHTQQKERVMAQMLKEEDIGVWMADGVTGNYGHIVWAHKVMHLALGMGDTAGFLIDSALENIPNMLKDHLLCSYSTWQEFVDDVESVPAVKLKRAREELDKERLRDADIAQLKAQSVSFSPALSLQLSQLSLDTARSTYRNTPRNPIPHIPSFNHIPIPTPINCPFLPRGTSPRGGSLMNWPPLS
;
A
#
# COMPACT_ATOMS: atom_id res chain seq x y z
N MET A 1 20.99 -25.91 4.39
CA MET A 1 21.94 -26.92 3.88
C MET A 1 22.59 -27.59 5.07
N GLN A 2 22.27 -28.86 5.35
CA GLN A 2 23.02 -29.64 6.33
C GLN A 2 24.29 -30.17 5.67
N LEU A 3 25.45 -29.94 6.28
CA LEU A 3 26.68 -30.62 5.91
C LEU A 3 26.55 -32.06 6.41
N VAL A 4 26.33 -32.99 5.50
CA VAL A 4 26.23 -34.42 5.83
C VAL A 4 27.65 -34.99 5.94
N PRO A 5 28.03 -35.61 7.09
CA PRO A 5 29.34 -36.25 7.24
C PRO A 5 29.54 -37.38 6.22
N GLY A 6 30.75 -37.53 5.68
CA GLY A 6 31.12 -38.58 4.71
C GLY A 6 30.87 -38.23 3.24
N HIS A 7 30.60 -36.96 2.91
CA HIS A 7 30.28 -36.53 1.54
C HIS A 7 31.50 -35.95 0.79
N ILE A 8 31.35 -35.73 -0.52
CA ILE A 8 32.35 -35.22 -1.48
C ILE A 8 33.21 -34.04 -0.96
N ALA A 9 32.68 -33.19 -0.09
CA ALA A 9 33.41 -32.04 0.44
C ALA A 9 34.48 -32.43 1.48
N GLU A 10 34.18 -33.41 2.32
CA GLU A 10 35.12 -33.92 3.33
C GLU A 10 36.26 -34.70 2.67
N GLN A 11 35.93 -35.55 1.68
CA GLN A 11 36.94 -36.24 0.88
C GLN A 11 37.85 -35.25 0.15
N TRP A 12 37.27 -34.24 -0.51
CA TRP A 12 38.07 -33.19 -1.15
C TRP A 12 38.99 -32.46 -0.17
N PHE A 13 38.51 -32.13 1.03
CA PHE A 13 39.31 -31.45 2.04
C PHE A 13 40.48 -32.31 2.51
N ASN A 14 40.25 -33.60 2.72
CA ASN A 14 41.28 -34.57 3.13
C ASN A 14 42.32 -34.84 2.03
N ASP A 15 41.94 -34.69 0.77
CA ASP A 15 42.84 -34.84 -0.39
C ASP A 15 43.70 -33.58 -0.65
N LEU A 16 43.50 -32.48 0.09
CA LEU A 16 44.29 -31.26 -0.07
C LEU A 16 45.71 -31.44 0.49
N ALA A 17 46.69 -30.90 -0.24
CA ALA A 17 48.07 -30.85 0.25
C ALA A 17 48.17 -30.03 1.55
N PRO A 18 49.06 -30.40 2.50
CA PRO A 18 49.27 -29.65 3.73
C PRO A 18 49.62 -28.17 3.52
N SER A 19 50.25 -27.83 2.39
CA SER A 19 50.56 -26.45 2.00
C SER A 19 49.31 -25.62 1.69
N ILE A 20 48.22 -26.24 1.26
CA ILE A 20 46.93 -25.56 0.97
C ILE A 20 46.13 -25.36 2.26
N THR A 21 46.15 -26.34 3.17
CA THR A 21 45.45 -26.26 4.47
C THR A 21 46.21 -25.44 5.52
N ALA A 22 47.50 -25.18 5.32
CA ALA A 22 48.34 -24.35 6.20
C ALA A 22 47.94 -22.87 6.24
N SER A 23 47.18 -22.37 5.25
CA SER A 23 46.69 -20.99 5.23
C SER A 23 45.23 -20.93 4.83
N PHE A 24 44.45 -20.13 5.56
CA PHE A 24 43.05 -19.90 5.23
C PHE A 24 42.88 -19.24 3.85
N ILE A 25 43.86 -18.43 3.41
CA ILE A 25 43.83 -17.77 2.09
C ILE A 25 43.96 -18.82 0.98
N THR A 26 44.91 -19.75 1.10
CA THR A 26 45.12 -20.82 0.11
C THR A 26 43.98 -21.82 0.12
N LEU A 27 43.45 -22.15 1.29
CA LEU A 27 42.27 -23.01 1.43
C LEU A 27 41.04 -22.36 0.79
N ARG A 28 40.80 -21.06 1.04
CA ARG A 28 39.70 -20.32 0.41
C ARG A 28 39.83 -20.26 -1.11
N ALA A 29 41.04 -20.08 -1.62
CA ALA A 29 41.30 -20.10 -3.05
C ALA A 29 41.01 -21.48 -3.66
N ALA A 30 41.49 -22.56 -3.04
CA ALA A 30 41.22 -23.93 -3.47
C ALA A 30 39.72 -24.26 -3.40
N PHE A 31 39.02 -23.79 -2.37
CA PHE A 31 37.57 -23.94 -2.24
C PHE A 31 36.83 -23.26 -3.38
N ALA A 32 37.15 -21.99 -3.67
CA ALA A 32 36.53 -21.24 -4.76
C ALA A 32 36.84 -21.85 -6.14
N GLN A 33 37.99 -22.52 -6.29
CA GLN A 33 38.32 -23.26 -7.50
C GLN A 33 37.48 -24.54 -7.63
N ARG A 34 37.28 -25.28 -6.53
CA ARG A 34 36.52 -26.54 -6.52
C ARG A 34 35.02 -26.32 -6.69
N TRP A 35 34.49 -25.30 -6.03
CA TRP A 35 33.10 -24.87 -6.16
C TRP A 35 33.08 -23.40 -6.58
N PRO A 36 33.26 -23.12 -7.89
CA PRO A 36 33.11 -21.77 -8.40
C PRO A 36 31.73 -21.24 -8.01
N PRO A 37 31.64 -19.99 -7.53
CA PRO A 37 30.35 -19.39 -7.30
C PRO A 37 29.53 -19.48 -8.60
N PRO A 38 28.23 -19.83 -8.52
CA PRO A 38 27.38 -19.84 -9.70
C PRO A 38 27.50 -18.50 -10.40
N ARG A 39 27.67 -18.50 -11.73
CA ARG A 39 27.61 -17.26 -12.49
C ARG A 39 26.25 -16.62 -12.21
N PRO A 40 26.18 -15.38 -11.69
CA PRO A 40 24.91 -14.71 -11.52
C PRO A 40 24.23 -14.66 -12.89
N PRO A 41 22.94 -15.02 -12.99
CA PRO A 41 22.24 -14.91 -14.26
C PRO A 41 22.32 -13.46 -14.74
N ALA A 42 22.68 -13.27 -16.01
CA ALA A 42 22.63 -11.94 -16.62
C ALA A 42 21.16 -11.59 -16.84
N TYR A 43 20.56 -10.93 -15.85
CA TYR A 43 19.19 -10.46 -15.97
C TYR A 43 19.14 -9.24 -16.88
N SER A 44 18.15 -9.22 -17.77
CA SER A 44 17.78 -7.96 -18.42
C SER A 44 17.20 -6.99 -17.38
N HIS A 45 17.23 -5.69 -17.67
CA HIS A 45 16.65 -4.69 -16.79
C HIS A 45 15.17 -4.97 -16.48
N THR A 46 14.40 -5.46 -17.45
CA THR A 46 13.00 -5.89 -17.24
C THR A 46 12.90 -7.04 -16.25
N GLN A 47 13.75 -8.06 -16.38
CA GLN A 47 13.76 -9.20 -15.45
C GLN A 47 14.18 -8.80 -14.04
N GLN A 48 15.09 -7.84 -13.91
CA GLN A 48 15.48 -7.28 -12.62
C GLN A 48 14.29 -6.60 -11.93
N LYS A 49 13.56 -5.75 -12.66
CA LYS A 49 12.34 -5.11 -12.16
C LYS A 49 11.29 -6.12 -11.74
N GLU A 50 10.97 -7.09 -12.59
CA GLU A 50 10.01 -8.15 -12.28
C GLU A 50 10.38 -8.91 -11.00
N ARG A 51 11.67 -9.21 -10.79
CA ARG A 51 12.14 -9.91 -9.59
C ARG A 51 12.04 -9.07 -8.33
N VAL A 52 12.35 -7.78 -8.41
CA VAL A 52 12.19 -6.85 -7.28
C VAL A 52 10.70 -6.70 -6.94
N MET A 53 9.85 -6.47 -7.94
CA MET A 53 8.40 -6.35 -7.75
C MET A 53 7.76 -7.64 -7.21
N ALA A 54 8.30 -8.81 -7.57
CA ALA A 54 7.85 -10.09 -7.04
C ALA A 54 8.16 -10.27 -5.54
N GLN A 55 9.04 -9.46 -4.94
CA GLN A 55 9.21 -9.41 -3.50
C GLN A 55 8.12 -8.54 -2.88
N MET A 56 6.90 -9.07 -2.84
CA MET A 56 5.77 -8.36 -2.22
C MET A 56 5.85 -8.40 -0.70
N LEU A 57 5.69 -7.23 -0.07
CA LEU A 57 5.45 -7.12 1.37
C LEU A 57 3.95 -7.27 1.61
N LYS A 58 3.58 -8.28 2.38
CA LYS A 58 2.20 -8.50 2.76
C LYS A 58 1.80 -7.54 3.87
N GLU A 59 0.56 -7.06 3.80
CA GLU A 59 0.00 -6.16 4.80
C GLU A 59 -0.04 -6.81 6.19
N GLU A 60 -0.27 -8.13 6.25
CA GLU A 60 -0.26 -8.89 7.48
C GLU A 60 1.11 -9.02 8.15
N ASP A 61 2.21 -8.84 7.42
CA ASP A 61 3.57 -8.99 7.95
C ASP A 61 4.14 -7.66 8.48
N ILE A 62 3.46 -6.54 8.23
CA ILE A 62 3.90 -5.21 8.67
C ILE A 62 3.68 -5.05 10.17
N GLY A 63 4.71 -4.59 10.88
CA GLY A 63 4.70 -4.47 12.34
C GLY A 63 4.67 -5.80 13.10
N VAL A 64 4.71 -6.94 12.40
CA VAL A 64 4.79 -8.28 13.01
C VAL A 64 6.25 -8.67 13.21
N TRP A 65 6.57 -9.13 14.42
CA TRP A 65 7.89 -9.67 14.74
C TRP A 65 8.07 -11.05 14.09
N MET A 66 9.01 -11.16 13.16
CA MET A 66 9.38 -12.38 12.48
C MET A 66 10.65 -12.93 13.10
N ALA A 67 10.56 -14.09 13.77
CA ALA A 67 11.72 -14.75 14.37
C ALA A 67 12.28 -15.84 13.45
N ASP A 68 13.60 -15.89 13.29
CA ASP A 68 14.34 -16.95 12.59
C ASP A 68 15.07 -17.89 13.57
N GLY A 69 14.40 -18.23 14.67
CA GLY A 69 14.86 -19.17 15.69
C GLY A 69 15.73 -18.54 16.77
N VAL A 70 16.78 -17.79 16.40
CA VAL A 70 17.72 -17.16 17.37
C VAL A 70 17.60 -15.64 17.37
N THR A 71 17.27 -15.05 16.23
CA THR A 71 17.08 -13.62 16.04
C THR A 71 15.69 -13.35 15.50
N GLY A 72 15.29 -12.09 15.48
CA GLY A 72 14.06 -11.70 14.84
C GLY A 72 14.08 -10.23 14.51
N ASN A 73 13.28 -9.86 13.53
CA ASN A 73 13.07 -8.46 13.19
C ASN A 73 11.64 -8.29 12.66
N TYR A 74 11.18 -7.05 12.55
CA TYR A 74 9.84 -6.81 12.01
C TYR A 74 9.76 -7.17 10.52
N GLY A 75 8.63 -7.69 10.06
CA GLY A 75 8.47 -8.20 8.69
C GLY A 75 8.83 -7.19 7.60
N HIS A 76 8.47 -5.91 7.78
CA HIS A 76 8.87 -4.82 6.87
C HIS A 76 10.39 -4.61 6.79
N ILE A 77 11.10 -4.76 7.92
CA ILE A 77 12.57 -4.63 7.95
C ILE A 77 13.20 -5.84 7.26
N VAL A 78 12.75 -7.06 7.59
CA VAL A 78 13.21 -8.30 6.93
C VAL A 78 13.01 -8.22 5.41
N TRP A 79 11.85 -7.71 4.99
CA TRP A 79 11.54 -7.48 3.58
C TRP A 79 12.48 -6.48 2.92
N ALA A 80 12.72 -5.30 3.52
CA ALA A 80 13.58 -4.28 2.95
C ALA A 80 15.02 -4.78 2.74
N HIS A 81 15.57 -5.48 3.75
CA HIS A 81 16.87 -6.15 3.63
C HIS A 81 16.89 -7.20 2.53
N LYS A 82 15.83 -8.01 2.40
CA LYS A 82 15.73 -9.02 1.35
C LYS A 82 15.72 -8.41 -0.05
N VAL A 83 14.98 -7.32 -0.25
CA VAL A 83 14.93 -6.60 -1.53
C VAL A 83 16.27 -5.96 -1.87
N MET A 84 16.90 -5.30 -0.89
CA MET A 84 18.25 -4.74 -1.06
C MET A 84 19.25 -5.82 -1.47
N HIS A 85 19.32 -6.94 -0.73
CA HIS A 85 20.24 -8.03 -1.06
C HIS A 85 19.98 -8.62 -2.44
N LEU A 86 18.71 -8.73 -2.85
CA LEU A 86 18.34 -9.19 -4.19
C LEU A 86 18.85 -8.22 -5.26
N ALA A 87 18.62 -6.92 -5.10
CA ALA A 87 19.05 -5.90 -6.06
C ALA A 87 20.58 -5.82 -6.18
N LEU A 88 21.29 -5.81 -5.05
CA LEU A 88 22.75 -5.85 -5.02
C LEU A 88 23.29 -7.15 -5.65
N GLY A 89 22.63 -8.28 -5.42
CA GLY A 89 22.98 -9.56 -6.05
C GLY A 89 22.79 -9.58 -7.57
N MET A 90 21.97 -8.68 -8.11
CA MET A 90 21.80 -8.45 -9.55
C MET A 90 22.72 -7.35 -10.10
N GLY A 91 23.53 -6.71 -9.25
CA GLY A 91 24.48 -5.66 -9.62
C GLY A 91 23.93 -4.23 -9.55
N ASP A 92 22.74 -4.01 -8.99
CA ASP A 92 22.16 -2.66 -8.86
C ASP A 92 22.71 -1.93 -7.63
N THR A 93 23.95 -1.47 -7.69
CA THR A 93 24.58 -0.70 -6.60
C THR A 93 24.16 0.77 -6.59
N ALA A 94 23.61 1.27 -7.70
CA ALA A 94 23.21 2.67 -7.87
C ALA A 94 21.76 2.96 -7.46
N GLY A 95 20.99 1.92 -7.08
CA GLY A 95 19.63 2.11 -6.59
C GLY A 95 18.57 2.30 -7.68
N PHE A 96 18.84 1.92 -8.93
CA PHE A 96 17.90 2.11 -10.03
C PHE A 96 16.60 1.31 -9.88
N LEU A 97 16.61 0.24 -9.08
CA LEU A 97 15.43 -0.60 -8.85
C LEU A 97 14.65 -0.22 -7.58
N ILE A 98 15.05 0.81 -6.84
CA ILE A 98 14.33 1.25 -5.62
C ILE A 98 12.89 1.65 -5.95
N ASP A 99 12.68 2.42 -7.01
CA ASP A 99 11.34 2.81 -7.46
C ASP A 99 10.46 1.59 -7.77
N SER A 100 11.07 0.51 -8.28
CA SER A 100 10.36 -0.75 -8.57
C SER A 100 9.98 -1.50 -7.28
N ALA A 101 10.77 -1.36 -6.21
CA ALA A 101 10.41 -1.88 -4.89
C ALA A 101 9.25 -1.08 -4.27
N LEU A 102 9.24 0.25 -4.48
CA LEU A 102 8.22 1.16 -3.95
C LEU A 102 6.83 1.00 -4.59
N GLU A 103 6.74 0.41 -5.77
CA GLU A 103 5.49 0.29 -6.53
C GLU A 103 4.44 -0.60 -5.84
N ASN A 104 4.87 -1.68 -5.17
CA ASN A 104 3.97 -2.69 -4.59
C ASN A 104 3.94 -2.71 -3.06
N ILE A 105 4.35 -1.61 -2.41
CA ILE A 105 4.35 -1.53 -0.95
C ILE A 105 2.94 -1.20 -0.44
N PRO A 106 2.45 -1.86 0.63
CA PRO A 106 1.20 -1.49 1.28
C PRO A 106 1.19 -0.01 1.72
N ASN A 107 0.07 0.67 1.52
CA ASN A 107 -0.10 2.10 1.83
C ASN A 107 0.25 2.43 3.29
N MET A 108 -0.06 1.51 4.22
CA MET A 108 0.27 1.70 5.64
C MET A 108 1.76 1.91 5.93
N LEU A 109 2.66 1.38 5.09
CA LEU A 109 4.08 1.63 5.19
C LEU A 109 4.47 2.83 4.32
N LYS A 110 3.89 2.93 3.12
CA LYS A 110 4.16 4.02 2.17
C LYS A 110 3.90 5.41 2.76
N ASP A 111 2.87 5.58 3.57
CA ASP A 111 2.52 6.84 4.25
C ASP A 111 3.57 7.31 5.28
N HIS A 112 4.54 6.45 5.60
CA HIS A 112 5.61 6.73 6.55
C HIS A 112 6.99 6.86 5.90
N LEU A 113 7.08 6.71 4.57
CA LEU A 113 8.32 6.70 3.81
C LEU A 113 8.47 7.96 2.96
N LEU A 114 9.71 8.39 2.72
CA LEU A 114 10.05 9.50 1.82
C LEU A 114 9.70 9.21 0.34
N CYS A 115 9.53 7.93 -0.03
CA CYS A 115 9.17 7.46 -1.37
C CYS A 115 10.14 7.87 -2.49
N SER A 116 11.35 8.33 -2.14
CA SER A 116 12.44 8.64 -3.07
C SER A 116 13.77 8.52 -2.34
N TYR A 117 14.69 7.70 -2.86
CA TYR A 117 15.98 7.42 -2.24
C TYR A 117 17.07 7.34 -3.30
N SER A 118 18.28 7.76 -2.94
CA SER A 118 19.44 7.71 -3.85
C SER A 118 20.25 6.43 -3.67
N THR A 119 20.14 5.78 -2.51
CA THR A 119 20.86 4.54 -2.22
C THR A 119 19.96 3.51 -1.54
N TRP A 120 20.31 2.23 -1.70
CA TRP A 120 19.62 1.14 -1.00
C TRP A 120 19.70 1.26 0.52
N GLN A 121 20.80 1.80 1.04
CA GLN A 121 20.99 1.98 2.48
C GLN A 121 20.01 3.03 3.02
N GLU A 122 19.88 4.18 2.35
CA GLU A 122 18.89 5.20 2.74
C GLU A 122 17.46 4.63 2.76
N PHE A 123 17.11 3.81 1.78
CA PHE A 123 15.82 3.14 1.73
C PHE A 123 15.61 2.21 2.92
N VAL A 124 16.59 1.36 3.24
CA VAL A 124 16.49 0.42 4.37
C VAL A 124 16.46 1.18 5.71
N ASP A 125 17.32 2.19 5.88
CA ASP A 125 17.38 3.00 7.10
C ASP A 125 16.04 3.72 7.36
N ASP A 126 15.40 4.25 6.31
CA ASP A 126 14.09 4.91 6.44
C ASP A 126 13.01 3.91 6.85
N VAL A 127 13.00 2.70 6.24
CA VAL A 127 12.08 1.62 6.63
C VAL A 127 12.30 1.17 8.08
N GLU A 128 13.56 1.06 8.53
CA GLU A 128 13.90 0.73 9.93
C GLU A 128 13.51 1.84 10.91
N SER A 129 13.54 3.10 10.47
CA SER A 129 13.18 4.23 11.31
C SER A 129 11.69 4.30 11.64
N VAL A 130 10.84 3.59 10.88
CA VAL A 130 9.38 3.62 11.05
C VAL A 130 9.01 3.02 12.41
N PRO A 131 8.44 3.80 13.35
CA PRO A 131 8.13 3.29 14.68
C PRO A 131 7.04 2.22 14.62
N ALA A 132 7.32 1.04 15.20
CA ALA A 132 6.38 -0.09 15.27
C ALA A 132 5.00 0.30 15.88
N VAL A 133 4.98 1.27 16.80
CA VAL A 133 3.73 1.79 17.39
C VAL A 133 2.82 2.45 16.34
N LYS A 134 3.39 3.16 15.36
CA LYS A 134 2.61 3.78 14.27
C LYS A 134 2.01 2.71 13.37
N LEU A 135 2.80 1.70 13.02
CA LEU A 135 2.35 0.58 12.20
C LEU A 135 1.23 -0.21 12.88
N LYS A 136 1.36 -0.47 14.19
CA LYS A 136 0.30 -1.12 14.96
C LYS A 136 -1.00 -0.32 14.97
N ARG A 137 -0.92 1.01 15.16
CA ARG A 137 -2.09 1.89 15.11
C ARG A 137 -2.73 1.90 13.72
N ALA A 138 -1.93 2.00 12.67
CA ALA A 138 -2.41 1.94 11.29
C ALA A 138 -3.15 0.63 11.00
N ARG A 139 -2.63 -0.49 11.51
CA ARG A 139 -3.29 -1.79 11.41
C ARG A 139 -4.63 -1.84 12.13
N GLU A 140 -4.69 -1.35 13.37
CA GLU A 140 -5.93 -1.28 14.14
C GLU A 140 -7.00 -0.42 13.44
N GLU A 141 -6.61 0.68 12.81
CA GLU A 141 -7.54 1.54 12.07
C GLU A 141 -8.07 0.84 10.81
N LEU A 142 -7.19 0.17 10.06
CA LEU A 142 -7.59 -0.62 8.90
C LEU A 142 -8.56 -1.75 9.28
N ASP A 143 -8.31 -2.46 10.38
CA ASP A 143 -9.20 -3.53 10.84
C ASP A 143 -10.57 -2.97 11.24
N LYS A 144 -10.63 -1.77 11.85
CA LYS A 144 -11.90 -1.06 12.12
C LYS A 144 -12.62 -0.62 10.85
N GLU A 145 -11.89 -0.14 9.84
CA GLU A 145 -12.47 0.21 8.54
C GLU A 145 -13.07 -1.01 7.85
N ARG A 146 -12.35 -2.15 7.84
CA ARG A 146 -12.86 -3.42 7.30
C ARG A 146 -14.13 -3.90 8.02
N LEU A 147 -14.20 -3.76 9.34
CA LEU A 147 -15.40 -4.07 10.12
C LEU A 147 -16.57 -3.16 9.73
N ARG A 148 -16.34 -1.85 9.63
CA ARG A 148 -17.36 -0.88 9.19
C ARG A 148 -17.88 -1.20 7.78
N ASP A 149 -16.99 -1.52 6.85
CA ASP A 149 -17.35 -1.87 5.48
C ASP A 149 -18.13 -3.19 5.40
N ALA A 150 -17.78 -4.17 6.23
CA ALA A 150 -18.53 -5.43 6.35
C ALA A 150 -19.95 -5.18 6.87
N ASP A 151 -20.11 -4.35 7.89
CA ASP A 151 -21.42 -3.97 8.44
C ASP A 151 -22.26 -3.23 7.39
N ILE A 152 -21.67 -2.28 6.65
CA ILE A 152 -22.33 -1.55 5.56
C ILE A 152 -22.76 -2.52 4.45
N ALA A 153 -21.89 -3.45 4.06
CA ALA A 153 -22.20 -4.45 3.04
C ALA A 153 -23.36 -5.35 3.49
N GLN A 154 -23.37 -5.76 4.76
CA GLN A 154 -24.44 -6.56 5.35
C GLN A 154 -25.77 -5.78 5.39
N LEU A 155 -25.77 -4.52 5.81
CA LEU A 155 -26.94 -3.64 5.80
C LEU A 155 -27.49 -3.45 4.38
N LYS A 156 -26.62 -3.22 3.39
CA LYS A 156 -27.01 -3.13 1.98
C LYS A 156 -27.65 -4.44 1.51
N ALA A 157 -27.05 -5.60 1.80
CA ALA A 157 -27.61 -6.90 1.42
C ALA A 157 -28.99 -7.17 2.05
N GLN A 158 -29.19 -6.79 3.32
CA GLN A 158 -30.50 -6.86 3.97
C GLN A 158 -31.52 -5.94 3.28
N SER A 159 -31.15 -4.69 2.98
CA SER A 159 -32.06 -3.73 2.33
C SER A 159 -32.55 -4.20 0.95
N VAL A 160 -31.70 -4.85 0.16
CA VAL A 160 -32.07 -5.44 -1.14
C VAL A 160 -33.03 -6.63 -0.96
N SER A 161 -32.88 -7.40 0.13
CA SER A 161 -33.74 -8.53 0.45
C SER A 161 -35.16 -8.11 0.87
N PHE A 162 -35.32 -6.92 1.48
CA PHE A 162 -36.63 -6.36 1.85
C PHE A 162 -37.36 -5.65 0.70
N SER A 163 -36.69 -5.38 -0.41
CA SER A 163 -37.20 -4.52 -1.48
C SER A 163 -38.33 -5.14 -2.34
N PRO A 164 -38.37 -6.44 -2.69
CA PRO A 164 -39.50 -6.95 -3.48
C PRO A 164 -40.79 -7.13 -2.66
N ALA A 165 -40.70 -7.36 -1.35
CA ALA A 165 -41.87 -7.56 -0.48
C ALA A 165 -42.57 -6.23 -0.11
N LEU A 166 -41.80 -5.17 0.19
CA LEU A 166 -42.35 -3.86 0.53
C LEU A 166 -43.00 -3.15 -0.66
N SER A 167 -42.45 -3.28 -1.87
CA SER A 167 -43.06 -2.70 -3.08
C SER A 167 -44.39 -3.35 -3.43
N LEU A 168 -44.58 -4.65 -3.17
CA LEU A 168 -45.86 -5.32 -3.38
C LEU A 168 -46.89 -4.92 -2.32
N GLN A 169 -46.47 -4.72 -1.07
CA GLN A 169 -47.38 -4.37 0.03
C GLN A 169 -47.86 -2.91 -0.03
N LEU A 170 -47.00 -1.97 -0.48
CA LEU A 170 -47.39 -0.58 -0.73
C LEU A 170 -48.31 -0.42 -1.96
N SER A 171 -48.18 -1.28 -2.97
CA SER A 171 -49.05 -1.26 -4.15
C SER A 171 -50.46 -1.77 -3.84
N GLN A 172 -50.60 -2.67 -2.87
CA GLN A 172 -51.90 -3.20 -2.43
C GLN A 172 -52.68 -2.21 -1.54
N LEU A 173 -51.97 -1.41 -0.72
CA LEU A 173 -52.60 -0.37 0.11
C LEU A 173 -53.15 0.84 -0.68
N SER A 174 -52.78 1.00 -1.95
CA SER A 174 -53.22 2.14 -2.78
C SER A 174 -54.53 1.91 -3.55
N LEU A 175 -55.05 0.68 -3.57
CA LEU A 175 -56.21 0.31 -4.39
C LEU A 175 -57.56 0.22 -3.65
N ASP A 176 -57.59 0.33 -2.32
CA ASP A 176 -58.84 0.20 -1.55
C ASP A 176 -59.57 1.52 -1.23
N THR A 177 -58.98 2.69 -1.53
CA THR A 177 -59.64 3.99 -1.25
C THR A 177 -60.53 4.48 -2.41
N ALA A 178 -60.61 3.75 -3.52
CA ALA A 178 -61.33 4.19 -4.72
C ALA A 178 -62.59 3.35 -5.03
N ARG A 179 -63.41 3.03 -4.02
CA ARG A 179 -64.79 2.55 -4.30
C ARG A 179 -65.77 2.85 -3.18
N SER A 180 -66.31 4.07 -3.16
CA SER A 180 -67.65 4.29 -2.60
C SER A 180 -68.35 5.46 -3.31
N THR A 181 -69.37 5.08 -4.08
CA THR A 181 -70.23 5.89 -4.93
C THR A 181 -71.28 6.64 -4.09
N TYR A 182 -71.40 7.96 -4.32
CA TYR A 182 -72.57 8.86 -4.19
C TYR A 182 -73.63 8.64 -3.09
N ARG A 183 -74.02 9.71 -2.36
CA ARG A 183 -75.34 10.42 -2.46
C ARG A 183 -75.58 11.49 -1.34
N ASN A 184 -75.84 12.74 -1.77
CA ASN A 184 -76.73 13.82 -1.28
C ASN A 184 -76.56 14.61 0.06
N THR A 185 -76.33 15.94 -0.14
CA THR A 185 -76.94 17.17 0.48
C THR A 185 -76.59 17.60 1.93
N PRO A 186 -76.82 18.86 2.38
CA PRO A 186 -76.44 20.19 1.84
C PRO A 186 -75.92 21.23 2.90
N ARG A 187 -75.40 22.39 2.43
CA ARG A 187 -75.50 23.79 2.97
C ARG A 187 -74.55 24.34 4.09
N ASN A 188 -73.63 25.23 3.64
CA ASN A 188 -73.11 26.51 4.23
C ASN A 188 -72.33 26.56 5.59
N PRO A 189 -71.61 27.67 5.92
CA PRO A 189 -71.20 28.85 5.12
C PRO A 189 -69.68 29.18 5.16
N ILE A 190 -69.32 30.15 4.32
CA ILE A 190 -68.02 30.84 4.21
C ILE A 190 -67.63 31.54 5.53
N PRO A 191 -66.32 31.58 5.87
CA PRO A 191 -65.76 32.81 6.44
C PRO A 191 -64.52 33.31 5.69
N HIS A 192 -64.47 34.64 5.69
CA HIS A 192 -63.53 35.59 5.11
C HIS A 192 -62.04 35.21 5.15
N ILE A 193 -61.39 35.52 4.02
CA ILE A 193 -59.95 35.62 3.82
C ILE A 193 -59.47 36.99 4.32
N PRO A 194 -58.37 37.08 5.09
CA PRO A 194 -57.45 38.19 4.96
C PRO A 194 -56.14 37.71 4.34
N SER A 195 -55.78 38.40 3.26
CA SER A 195 -54.52 38.30 2.55
C SER A 195 -53.39 38.83 3.43
N PHE A 196 -52.31 38.07 3.61
CA PHE A 196 -51.02 38.63 3.98
C PHE A 196 -49.91 38.05 3.12
N ASN A 197 -49.22 39.01 2.51
CA ASN A 197 -48.14 38.89 1.56
C ASN A 197 -46.85 38.33 2.18
N HIS A 198 -46.14 37.55 1.35
CA HIS A 198 -44.69 37.50 1.15
C HIS A 198 -43.72 37.24 2.33
N ILE A 199 -42.61 36.55 1.97
CA ILE A 199 -41.24 36.51 2.55
C ILE A 199 -40.80 35.04 2.85
N PRO A 200 -39.53 34.62 2.55
CA PRO A 200 -39.24 33.86 1.35
C PRO A 200 -38.47 32.54 1.61
N ILE A 201 -38.20 31.85 0.51
CA ILE A 201 -37.38 30.65 0.35
C ILE A 201 -35.96 30.84 0.93
N PRO A 202 -35.41 29.90 1.73
CA PRO A 202 -33.98 29.85 2.02
C PRO A 202 -33.24 29.19 0.85
N THR A 203 -32.28 29.92 0.29
CA THR A 203 -31.32 29.46 -0.72
C THR A 203 -30.25 28.54 -0.11
N PRO A 204 -29.61 27.69 -0.95
CA PRO A 204 -28.47 26.87 -0.53
C PRO A 204 -27.22 27.72 -0.27
N ILE A 205 -26.48 27.31 0.76
CA ILE A 205 -25.19 27.87 1.19
C ILE A 205 -24.19 27.74 0.04
N ASN A 206 -23.74 28.90 -0.45
CA ASN A 206 -22.72 29.02 -1.48
C ASN A 206 -21.34 29.16 -0.80
N CYS A 207 -20.40 28.28 -1.17
CA CYS A 207 -19.00 28.35 -0.78
C CYS A 207 -18.34 29.61 -1.38
N PRO A 208 -17.47 30.34 -0.65
CA PRO A 208 -16.78 31.48 -1.21
C PRO A 208 -15.68 31.03 -2.19
N PHE A 209 -15.91 31.35 -3.46
CA PHE A 209 -14.92 31.52 -4.51
C PHE A 209 -13.83 32.52 -4.06
N LEU A 210 -12.56 32.14 -4.17
CA LEU A 210 -11.41 33.05 -4.10
C LEU A 210 -11.09 33.59 -5.52
N PRO A 211 -10.68 34.85 -5.65
CA PRO A 211 -10.49 35.50 -6.94
C PRO A 211 -9.13 35.17 -7.59
N ARG A 212 -9.18 35.13 -8.92
CA ARG A 212 -8.07 35.07 -9.88
C ARG A 212 -7.58 36.48 -10.19
N GLY A 213 -6.25 36.66 -10.24
CA GLY A 213 -5.53 37.81 -10.79
C GLY A 213 -4.39 38.24 -9.86
N THR A 214 -3.12 38.32 -10.25
CA THR A 214 -2.59 39.04 -11.41
C THR A 214 -1.14 38.60 -11.69
N SER A 215 -0.74 38.70 -12.95
CA SER A 215 0.64 38.53 -13.45
C SER A 215 1.42 39.85 -13.29
N PRO A 216 2.75 39.79 -13.09
CA PRO A 216 3.63 40.78 -13.69
C PRO A 216 4.76 40.16 -14.52
N ARG A 217 4.97 40.74 -15.70
CA ARG A 217 6.17 40.66 -16.54
C ARG A 217 7.29 41.53 -15.95
N GLY A 218 8.52 41.06 -16.10
CA GLY A 218 9.79 41.80 -15.90
C GLY A 218 10.77 40.88 -15.18
N GLY A 219 11.91 40.44 -15.70
CA GLY A 219 12.82 41.02 -16.68
C GLY A 219 14.10 41.49 -15.96
N SER A 220 15.08 40.61 -15.78
CA SER A 220 16.54 40.88 -15.59
C SER A 220 17.26 39.57 -15.24
N LEU A 221 18.12 38.98 -16.09
CA LEU A 221 19.55 39.24 -16.29
C LEU A 221 20.41 39.13 -15.02
N MET A 222 21.12 38.00 -14.87
CA MET A 222 22.44 37.83 -14.22
C MET A 222 22.98 36.43 -14.62
N ASN A 223 23.89 36.34 -15.59
CA ASN A 223 25.36 36.32 -15.45
C ASN A 223 25.90 35.14 -14.61
N TRP A 224 26.43 34.14 -15.32
CA TRP A 224 27.34 33.12 -14.82
C TRP A 224 28.80 33.54 -15.13
N PRO A 225 29.76 33.39 -14.20
CA PRO A 225 31.17 33.57 -14.51
C PRO A 225 31.77 32.28 -15.14
N PRO A 226 32.85 32.39 -15.93
CA PRO A 226 33.48 31.24 -16.57
C PRO A 226 34.38 30.47 -15.60
N LEU A 227 34.44 29.16 -15.83
CA LEU A 227 35.39 28.24 -15.24
C LEU A 227 36.82 28.59 -15.66
N SER A 228 37.73 28.60 -14.70
CA SER A 228 39.18 28.48 -14.90
C SER A 228 39.63 27.07 -14.55
#